data_AF-A0A931FDC0-F1
#
_entry.id   AF-A0A931FDC0-F1
#
_cell.length_a   1.000
_cell.length_b   1.000
_cell.length_c   1.000
_cell.angle_alpha   90.00
_cell.angle_beta   90.00
_cell.angle_gamma   90.00
#
_symmetry.space_group_name_H-M   'P 1'
#
loop_
_entity.id
_entity.type
_entity.pdbx_description
1 polymer ?
#
loop_
_entity_poly.entity_id
_entity_poly.type
_entity_poly.pdbx_seq_one_letter_code
_entity_poly.pdbx_strand_id
1 'polypeptide(L)'
;MHGSRKLTWLGLTPEPERELPYAVARLRSQVAGAGPGGGTDGEAEERRRIERLILHGSRQTWLRYLGEVTQLVVDAAVQVVPADPETALVVGEVVLSHHQLLIGLPGDAYQQAAADRALLSSAVRRLRERLPPGRSTTADPSRPDPSHLELSRPEPSREAGTP
;
A
#
# COMPACT_ATOMS: atom_id res chain seq x y z
N MET A 1 -8.13 25.28 20.33
CA MET A 1 -9.18 24.33 19.90
C MET A 1 -9.76 24.80 18.58
N HIS A 2 -9.21 24.36 17.45
CA HIS A 2 -9.71 24.69 16.11
C HIS A 2 -10.03 23.39 15.39
N GLY A 3 -11.25 23.33 14.85
CA GLY A 3 -11.94 22.12 14.46
C GLY A 3 -11.30 21.41 13.28
N SER A 4 -10.75 20.22 13.54
CA SER A 4 -10.51 19.21 12.52
C SER A 4 -11.78 18.37 12.34
N ARG A 5 -12.80 18.97 11.73
CA ARG A 5 -13.93 18.26 11.13
C ARG A 5 -14.13 18.81 9.73
N LYS A 6 -13.25 18.46 8.81
CA LYS A 6 -13.45 18.76 7.40
C LYS A 6 -13.03 17.57 6.54
N LEU A 7 -14.04 16.99 5.89
CA LEU A 7 -13.98 16.19 4.66
C LEU A 7 -13.85 14.66 4.77
N THR A 8 -14.41 14.04 5.81
CA THR A 8 -14.66 12.58 5.84
C THR A 8 -15.62 12.12 4.72
N TRP A 9 -16.46 13.03 4.19
CA TRP A 9 -17.42 12.74 3.10
C TRP A 9 -16.81 12.79 1.68
N LEU A 10 -15.52 13.12 1.53
CA LEU A 10 -14.73 12.88 0.31
C LEU A 10 -13.97 11.53 0.38
N GLY A 11 -14.39 10.62 1.26
CA GLY A 11 -13.84 9.27 1.48
C GLY A 11 -14.11 8.27 0.35
N LEU A 12 -14.09 8.70 -0.91
CA LEU A 12 -14.24 7.82 -2.08
C LEU A 12 -12.89 7.28 -2.59
N THR A 13 -11.79 7.87 -2.14
CA THR A 13 -10.43 7.39 -2.41
C THR A 13 -9.99 6.57 -1.20
N PRO A 14 -9.79 5.25 -1.35
CA PRO A 14 -9.24 4.38 -0.32
C PRO A 14 -8.01 5.02 0.35
N GLU A 15 -7.84 4.80 1.66
CA GLU A 15 -6.67 5.26 2.40
C GLU A 15 -5.32 4.95 1.69
N PRO A 16 -5.08 3.75 1.11
CA PRO A 16 -3.82 3.50 0.40
C PRO A 16 -3.62 4.35 -0.86
N GLU A 17 -4.68 4.80 -1.52
CA GLU A 17 -4.59 5.71 -2.66
C GLU A 17 -4.23 7.14 -2.23
N ARG A 18 -4.60 7.54 -1.00
CA ARG A 18 -4.24 8.85 -0.43
C ARG A 18 -2.76 8.93 -0.09
N GLU A 19 -2.19 7.83 0.37
CA GLU A 19 -0.77 7.74 0.74
C GLU A 19 0.16 7.52 -0.47
N LEU A 20 -0.40 7.26 -1.66
CA LEU A 20 0.36 6.93 -2.86
C LEU A 20 1.42 7.97 -3.24
N PRO A 21 1.16 9.30 -3.26
CA PRO A 21 2.20 10.28 -3.61
C PRO A 21 3.42 10.19 -2.67
N TYR A 22 3.16 10.00 -1.37
CA TYR A 22 4.22 9.83 -0.37
C TYR A 22 4.97 8.50 -0.58
N ALA A 23 4.24 7.40 -0.75
CA ALA A 23 4.82 6.08 -0.93
C ALA A 23 5.65 5.98 -2.22
N VAL A 24 5.20 6.60 -3.33
CA VAL A 24 5.96 6.68 -4.59
C VAL A 24 7.19 7.57 -4.44
N ALA A 25 7.08 8.72 -3.77
CA ALA A 25 8.23 9.59 -3.53
C ALA A 25 9.32 8.86 -2.70
N ARG A 26 8.90 8.15 -1.66
CA ARG A 26 9.78 7.32 -0.83
C ARG A 26 10.39 6.17 -1.62
N LEU A 27 9.62 5.52 -2.50
CA LEU A 27 10.13 4.45 -3.36
C LEU A 27 11.15 4.99 -4.37
N ARG A 28 10.89 6.14 -4.98
CA ARG A 28 11.82 6.83 -5.90
C ARG A 28 13.13 7.18 -5.20
N SER A 29 13.10 7.70 -3.97
CA SER A 29 14.32 8.04 -3.25
C SER A 29 15.15 6.80 -2.90
N GLN A 30 14.49 5.71 -2.48
CA GLN A 30 15.12 4.42 -2.19
C GLN A 30 15.78 3.82 -3.43
N VAL A 31 15.07 3.77 -4.56
CA VAL A 31 15.62 3.25 -5.83
C VAL A 31 16.77 4.12 -6.34
N ALA A 32 16.72 5.44 -6.11
CA ALA A 32 17.81 6.37 -6.46
C ALA A 32 19.01 6.32 -5.50
N GLY A 33 18.96 5.52 -4.42
CA GLY A 33 20.01 5.47 -3.40
C GLY A 33 20.15 6.73 -2.56
N ALA A 34 19.14 7.63 -2.59
CA ALA A 34 19.09 8.80 -1.72
C ALA A 34 18.70 8.35 -0.31
N GLY A 35 19.51 8.70 0.69
CA GLY A 35 19.25 8.34 2.10
C GLY A 35 17.91 8.86 2.64
N PRO A 36 17.50 8.45 3.86
CA PRO A 36 16.16 8.65 4.41
C PRO A 36 15.71 10.12 4.67
N GLY A 37 16.49 11.12 4.25
CA GLY A 37 16.23 12.55 4.48
C GLY A 37 15.42 13.28 3.41
N GLY A 38 15.08 12.66 2.27
CA GLY A 38 14.40 13.31 1.14
C GLY A 38 12.86 13.32 1.17
N GLY A 39 12.24 12.92 2.30
CA GLY A 39 10.83 12.50 2.32
C GLY A 39 9.79 13.59 2.03
N THR A 40 9.93 14.79 2.59
CA THR A 40 8.91 15.85 2.50
C THR A 40 8.95 16.60 1.16
N ASP A 41 10.15 16.90 0.67
CA ASP A 41 10.31 17.60 -0.62
C ASP A 41 9.90 16.68 -1.77
N GLY A 42 10.27 15.40 -1.70
CA GLY A 42 9.87 14.40 -2.68
C GLY A 42 8.35 14.18 -2.73
N GLU A 43 7.67 14.13 -1.58
CA GLU A 43 6.21 14.02 -1.56
C GLU A 43 5.53 15.23 -2.22
N ALA A 44 5.96 16.44 -1.87
CA ALA A 44 5.38 17.66 -2.44
C ALA A 44 5.61 17.75 -3.95
N GLU A 45 6.77 17.31 -4.44
CA GLU A 45 7.06 17.20 -5.87
C GLU A 45 6.16 16.17 -6.58
N GLU A 46 5.98 14.99 -5.98
CA GLU A 46 5.14 13.95 -6.56
C GLU A 46 3.66 14.35 -6.57
N ARG A 47 3.20 15.02 -5.50
CA ARG A 47 1.86 15.60 -5.45
C ARG A 47 1.66 16.62 -6.57
N ARG A 48 2.61 17.54 -6.79
CA ARG A 48 2.57 18.51 -7.91
C ARG A 48 2.63 17.83 -9.28
N ARG A 49 3.33 16.70 -9.41
CA ARG A 49 3.38 15.91 -10.65
C ARG A 49 2.01 15.31 -10.95
N ILE A 50 1.41 14.63 -9.97
CA ILE A 50 0.07 14.02 -10.10
C ILE A 50 -0.98 15.09 -10.34
N GLU A 51 -0.94 16.20 -9.61
CA GLU A 51 -1.87 17.33 -9.80
C GLU A 51 -1.80 17.86 -11.23
N ARG A 52 -0.59 18.09 -11.77
CA ARG A 52 -0.43 18.51 -13.17
C ARG A 52 -0.94 17.46 -14.16
N LEU A 53 -0.74 16.17 -13.90
CA LEU A 53 -1.27 15.08 -14.73
C LEU A 53 -2.80 15.05 -14.71
N ILE A 54 -3.43 15.29 -13.56
CA ILE A 54 -4.89 15.31 -13.43
C ILE A 54 -5.48 16.54 -14.10
N LEU A 55 -4.92 17.73 -13.84
CA LEU A 55 -5.47 19.00 -14.31
C LEU A 55 -5.14 19.30 -15.78
N HIS A 56 -3.98 18.86 -16.25
CA HIS A 56 -3.43 19.26 -17.56
C HIS A 56 -2.88 18.08 -18.37
N GLY A 57 -2.97 16.85 -17.87
CA GLY A 57 -2.44 15.68 -18.55
C GLY A 57 -3.35 15.17 -19.65
N SER A 58 -2.79 14.30 -20.48
CA SER A 58 -3.52 13.49 -21.44
C SER A 58 -3.54 12.03 -20.99
N ARG A 59 -4.39 11.21 -21.61
CA ARG A 59 -4.36 9.75 -21.41
C ARG A 59 -2.96 9.19 -21.58
N GLN A 60 -2.21 9.66 -22.59
CA GLN A 60 -0.86 9.18 -22.86
C GLN A 60 0.13 9.55 -21.76
N THR A 61 0.05 10.76 -21.21
CA THR A 61 0.92 11.16 -20.09
C THR A 61 0.57 10.42 -18.80
N TRP A 62 -0.72 10.13 -18.58
CA TRP A 62 -1.18 9.31 -17.47
C TRP A 62 -0.68 7.86 -17.57
N LEU A 63 -0.84 7.22 -18.73
CA LEU A 63 -0.37 5.85 -18.95
C LEU A 63 1.15 5.74 -18.81
N ARG A 64 1.89 6.74 -19.31
CA ARG A 64 3.34 6.82 -19.11
C ARG A 64 3.70 6.92 -17.64
N TYR A 65 3.00 7.75 -16.86
CA TYR A 65 3.21 7.83 -15.41
C TYR A 65 2.96 6.48 -14.72
N LEU A 66 1.88 5.77 -15.06
CA LEU A 66 1.62 4.42 -14.52
C LEU A 66 2.73 3.43 -14.90
N GLY A 67 3.25 3.51 -16.12
CA GLY A 67 4.41 2.72 -16.56
C GLY A 67 5.68 3.03 -15.78
N GLU A 68 5.97 4.30 -15.50
CA GLU A 68 7.11 4.70 -14.66
C GLU A 68 7.00 4.12 -13.25
N VAL A 69 5.83 4.23 -12.62
CA VAL A 69 5.62 3.68 -11.27
C VAL A 69 5.67 2.16 -11.27
N THR A 70 5.19 1.51 -12.34
CA THR A 70 5.32 0.07 -12.54
C THR A 70 6.78 -0.37 -12.52
N GLN A 71 7.66 0.34 -13.24
CA GLN A 71 9.09 0.02 -13.26
C GLN A 71 9.72 0.22 -11.88
N LEU A 72 9.36 1.27 -11.13
CA LEU A 72 9.85 1.46 -9.75
C LEU A 72 9.52 0.27 -8.83
N VAL A 73 8.30 -0.26 -8.92
CA VAL A 73 7.87 -1.43 -8.14
C VAL A 73 8.61 -2.69 -8.59
N VAL A 74 8.80 -2.88 -9.90
CA VAL A 74 9.56 -4.00 -10.46
C VAL A 74 11.01 -3.96 -9.99
N ASP A 75 11.66 -2.80 -10.06
CA ASP A 75 13.03 -2.58 -9.61
C ASP A 75 13.17 -2.88 -8.11
N ALA A 76 12.26 -2.35 -7.28
CA ALA A 76 12.24 -2.63 -5.86
C ALA A 76 12.02 -4.13 -5.55
N ALA A 77 11.23 -4.83 -6.36
CA ALA A 77 10.97 -6.26 -6.21
C ALA A 77 12.17 -7.15 -6.60
N VAL A 78 13.14 -6.65 -7.37
CA VAL A 78 14.35 -7.41 -7.75
C VAL A 78 15.58 -7.03 -6.92
N GLN A 79 15.63 -5.82 -6.34
CA GLN A 79 16.73 -5.40 -5.47
C GLN A 79 16.89 -6.31 -4.24
N VAL A 80 18.15 -6.54 -3.85
CA VAL A 80 18.58 -7.48 -2.78
C VAL A 80 18.78 -6.77 -1.42
N VAL A 81 18.93 -5.44 -1.43
CA VAL A 81 19.24 -4.55 -0.28
C VAL A 81 18.24 -3.37 -0.31
N PRO A 82 17.81 -2.78 0.82
CA PRO A 82 16.38 -2.57 1.05
C PRO A 82 15.84 -1.30 0.40
N ALA A 83 15.10 -1.46 -0.70
CA ALA A 83 13.83 -0.75 -0.80
C ALA A 83 12.90 -1.31 0.29
N ASP A 84 12.15 -0.45 0.97
CA ASP A 84 11.18 -0.88 1.98
C ASP A 84 10.11 -1.74 1.28
N PRO A 85 10.10 -3.07 1.49
CA PRO A 85 9.23 -3.95 0.73
C PRO A 85 7.76 -3.74 1.09
N GLU A 86 7.44 -3.19 2.27
CA GLU A 86 6.09 -2.80 2.67
C GLU A 86 5.62 -1.59 1.83
N THR A 87 6.45 -0.54 1.73
CA THR A 87 6.16 0.63 0.89
C THR A 87 5.99 0.22 -0.59
N ALA A 88 6.90 -0.61 -1.12
CA ALA A 88 6.82 -1.09 -2.49
C ALA A 88 5.57 -1.94 -2.75
N LEU A 89 5.14 -2.73 -1.75
CA LEU A 89 3.93 -3.55 -1.84
C LEU A 89 2.67 -2.68 -1.91
N VAL A 90 2.53 -1.66 -1.05
CA VAL A 90 1.38 -0.73 -1.07
C VAL A 90 1.28 -0.03 -2.43
N VAL A 91 2.39 0.51 -2.93
CA VAL A 91 2.42 1.14 -4.27
C VAL A 91 2.04 0.13 -5.35
N GLY A 92 2.59 -1.08 -5.31
CA GLY A 92 2.32 -2.13 -6.28
C GLY A 92 0.85 -2.56 -6.31
N GLU A 93 0.21 -2.71 -5.16
CA GLU A 93 -1.20 -3.09 -5.06
C GLU A 93 -2.14 -2.02 -5.62
N VAL A 94 -1.89 -0.75 -5.27
CA VAL A 94 -2.72 0.36 -5.78
C VAL A 94 -2.56 0.53 -7.29
N VAL A 95 -1.32 0.50 -7.80
CA VAL A 95 -1.08 0.66 -9.25
C VAL A 95 -1.61 -0.53 -10.03
N LEU A 96 -1.55 -1.74 -9.48
CA LEU A 96 -2.19 -2.92 -10.08
C LEU A 96 -3.71 -2.74 -10.18
N SER A 97 -4.36 -2.23 -9.14
CA SER A 97 -5.80 -1.88 -9.16
C SER A 97 -6.11 -0.89 -10.30
N HIS A 98 -5.29 0.16 -10.46
CA HIS A 98 -5.46 1.11 -11.56
C HIS A 98 -5.35 0.46 -12.93
N HIS A 99 -4.37 -0.43 -13.14
CA HIS A 99 -4.23 -1.14 -14.42
C HIS A 99 -5.35 -2.15 -14.70
N GLN A 100 -6.04 -2.66 -13.67
CA GLN A 100 -7.23 -3.49 -13.83
C GLN A 100 -8.43 -2.68 -14.32
N LEU A 101 -8.54 -1.40 -13.94
CA LEU A 101 -9.57 -0.49 -14.47
C LEU A 101 -9.35 -0.16 -15.96
N LEU A 102 -8.13 -0.37 -16.49
CA LEU A 102 -7.78 -0.08 -17.89
C LEU A 102 -8.06 -1.23 -18.87
N ILE A 103 -8.80 -2.27 -18.47
CA ILE A 103 -9.10 -3.44 -19.33
C ILE A 103 -9.93 -3.08 -20.58
N GLY A 104 -10.62 -1.94 -20.56
CA GLY A 104 -11.46 -1.47 -21.67
C GLY A 104 -10.74 -0.62 -22.71
N LEU A 105 -9.43 -0.38 -22.58
CA LEU A 105 -8.69 0.38 -23.58
C LEU A 105 -8.67 -0.39 -24.93
N PRO A 106 -8.75 0.30 -26.07
CA PRO A 106 -8.55 -0.33 -27.38
C PRO A 106 -7.07 -0.25 -27.82
N GLY A 107 -6.67 -1.18 -28.69
CA GLY A 107 -5.40 -1.14 -29.43
C GLY A 107 -4.16 -1.28 -28.54
N ASP A 108 -3.07 -0.60 -28.93
CA ASP A 108 -1.75 -0.74 -28.30
C ASP A 108 -1.75 -0.37 -26.81
N ALA A 109 -2.61 0.56 -26.40
CA ALA A 109 -2.72 0.97 -25.00
C ALA A 109 -3.25 -0.17 -24.10
N TYR A 110 -4.08 -1.06 -24.65
CA TYR A 110 -4.49 -2.28 -23.95
C TYR A 110 -3.34 -3.25 -23.78
N GLN A 111 -2.57 -3.46 -24.85
CA GLN A 111 -1.44 -4.40 -24.84
C GLN A 111 -0.38 -3.95 -23.84
N GLN A 112 -0.10 -2.64 -23.79
CA GLN A 112 0.79 -2.07 -22.79
C GLN A 112 0.26 -2.29 -21.37
N ALA A 113 -1.00 -1.95 -21.11
CA ALA A 113 -1.61 -2.17 -19.79
C ALA A 113 -1.62 -3.67 -19.41
N ALA A 114 -1.81 -4.57 -20.36
CA ALA A 114 -1.74 -6.02 -20.13
C ALA A 114 -0.33 -6.49 -19.75
N ALA A 115 0.70 -5.99 -20.44
CA ALA A 115 2.09 -6.26 -20.11
C ALA A 115 2.44 -5.71 -18.71
N ASP A 116 2.05 -4.47 -18.42
CA ASP A 116 2.28 -3.84 -17.11
C ASP A 116 1.58 -4.61 -15.97
N ARG A 117 0.34 -5.09 -16.18
CA ARG A 117 -0.36 -5.96 -15.22
C ARG A 117 0.40 -7.25 -14.91
N ALA A 118 0.96 -7.91 -15.93
CA ALA A 118 1.69 -9.15 -15.76
C ALA A 118 3.00 -8.93 -14.96
N LEU A 119 3.71 -7.84 -15.27
CA LEU A 119 4.91 -7.44 -14.53
C LEU A 119 4.59 -7.09 -13.07
N LEU A 120 3.58 -6.25 -12.84
CA LEU A 120 3.15 -5.86 -11.49
C LEU A 120 2.69 -7.04 -10.65
N SER A 121 1.88 -7.94 -11.23
CA SER A 121 1.40 -9.13 -10.51
C SER A 121 2.57 -10.01 -10.04
N SER A 122 3.58 -10.17 -10.90
CA SER A 122 4.80 -10.90 -10.56
C SER A 122 5.63 -10.19 -9.49
N ALA A 123 5.77 -8.87 -9.57
CA ALA A 123 6.50 -8.06 -8.59
C ALA A 123 5.80 -8.07 -7.22
N VAL A 124 4.50 -7.83 -7.16
CA VAL A 124 3.67 -7.87 -5.95
C VAL A 124 3.75 -9.25 -5.28
N ARG A 125 3.69 -10.33 -6.06
CA ARG A 125 3.88 -11.69 -5.53
C ARG A 125 5.25 -11.86 -4.85
N ARG A 126 6.34 -11.46 -5.52
CA ARG A 126 7.69 -11.52 -4.94
C ARG A 126 7.84 -10.68 -3.68
N LEU A 127 7.24 -9.49 -3.66
CA LEU A 127 7.25 -8.62 -2.48
C LEU A 127 6.53 -9.30 -1.31
N ARG A 128 5.33 -9.86 -1.52
CA ARG A 128 4.59 -10.61 -0.49
C ARG A 128 5.37 -11.81 0.04
N GLU A 129 6.09 -12.54 -0.81
CA GLU A 129 6.95 -13.67 -0.41
C GLU A 129 8.14 -13.23 0.47
N ARG A 130 8.58 -11.96 0.37
CA ARG A 130 9.65 -11.39 1.20
C ARG A 130 9.15 -10.86 2.55
N LEU A 131 7.87 -10.50 2.66
CA LEU A 131 7.29 -10.06 3.93
C LEU A 131 6.92 -11.28 4.79
N PRO A 132 7.26 -11.30 6.09
CA PRO A 132 6.82 -12.36 6.98
C PRO A 132 5.29 -12.35 7.13
N PRO A 133 4.62 -13.53 7.16
CA PRO A 133 3.18 -13.62 7.38
C PRO A 133 2.87 -13.10 8.80
N GLY A 134 2.35 -11.88 8.90
CA GLY A 134 1.96 -11.28 10.19
C GLY A 134 2.11 -9.76 10.31
N ARG A 135 2.72 -9.05 9.34
CA ARG A 135 2.80 -7.58 9.37
C ARG A 135 1.81 -6.84 8.46
N SER A 136 1.06 -7.54 7.60
CA SER A 136 0.11 -6.94 6.65
C SER A 136 -1.19 -6.42 7.26
N THR A 137 -1.20 -6.06 8.54
CA THR A 137 -2.33 -5.37 9.15
C THR A 137 -1.74 -4.40 10.14
N THR A 138 -1.72 -3.14 9.72
CA THR A 138 -1.83 -1.97 10.59
C THR A 138 -2.50 -2.37 11.89
N ALA A 139 -1.80 -2.15 13.00
CA ALA A 139 -2.31 -2.34 14.35
C ALA A 139 -3.80 -1.95 14.42
N ASP A 140 -4.67 -2.95 14.53
CA ASP A 140 -6.04 -2.77 14.97
C ASP A 140 -5.97 -2.60 16.49
N PRO A 141 -6.13 -1.38 17.04
CA PRO A 141 -6.15 -1.18 18.49
C PRO A 141 -7.40 -1.78 19.15
N SER A 142 -8.31 -2.39 18.38
CA SER A 142 -9.57 -2.96 18.87
C SER A 142 -9.54 -4.48 19.01
N ARG A 143 -8.39 -5.14 18.81
CA ARG A 143 -8.28 -6.57 19.12
C ARG A 143 -8.01 -6.75 20.62
N PRO A 144 -9.01 -7.15 21.43
CA PRO A 144 -8.75 -7.44 22.84
C PRO A 144 -7.75 -8.59 22.92
N ASP A 145 -6.79 -8.42 23.82
CA ASP A 145 -5.82 -9.44 24.22
C ASP A 145 -6.57 -10.75 24.57
N PRO A 146 -6.26 -11.89 23.92
CA PRO A 146 -6.89 -13.16 24.25
C PRO A 146 -6.52 -13.68 25.65
N SER A 147 -5.65 -12.97 26.39
CA SER A 147 -5.22 -13.34 27.74
C SER A 147 -6.26 -13.10 28.85
N HIS A 148 -7.46 -12.59 28.53
CA HIS A 148 -8.50 -12.30 29.53
C HIS A 148 -9.67 -13.30 29.57
N LEU A 149 -9.61 -14.40 28.81
CA LEU A 149 -10.60 -15.48 28.83
C LEU A 149 -10.07 -16.73 29.56
N GLU A 150 -9.37 -16.57 30.68
CA GLU A 150 -9.30 -17.65 31.66
C GLU A 150 -10.60 -17.61 32.48
N LEU A 151 -11.60 -18.32 31.95
CA LEU A 151 -12.85 -18.59 32.62
C LEU A 151 -12.60 -19.20 34.01
N SER A 152 -13.17 -18.54 35.01
CA SER A 152 -13.75 -19.08 36.23
C SER A 152 -13.78 -20.62 36.29
N ARG A 153 -12.83 -21.21 37.01
CA ARG A 153 -12.98 -22.54 37.59
C ARG A 153 -14.12 -22.48 38.63
N PRO A 154 -15.15 -23.34 38.55
CA PRO A 154 -16.03 -23.56 39.67
C PRO A 154 -15.33 -24.45 40.72
N GLU A 155 -15.29 -23.96 41.96
CA GLU A 155 -14.90 -24.72 43.16
C GLU A 155 -15.79 -25.96 43.32
N PRO A 156 -15.25 -27.16 43.59
CA PRO A 156 -16.07 -28.32 43.92
C PRO A 156 -16.59 -28.22 45.35
N SER A 157 -17.92 -28.35 45.47
CA SER A 157 -18.69 -28.46 46.71
C SER A 157 -18.07 -29.44 47.71
N ARG A 158 -17.79 -28.95 48.93
CA ARG A 158 -17.60 -29.80 50.11
C ARG A 158 -18.98 -30.18 50.66
N GLU A 159 -19.46 -31.37 50.29
CA GLU A 159 -20.45 -32.08 51.10
C GLU A 159 -19.77 -33.00 52.11
N ALA A 160 -20.39 -33.05 53.28
CA ALA A 160 -19.98 -33.70 54.51
C ALA A 160 -20.16 -35.22 54.49
N GLY A 161 -19.45 -35.94 55.38
CA GLY A 161 -19.79 -37.34 55.68
C GLY A 161 -18.79 -38.07 56.58
N THR A 162 -19.12 -38.09 57.87
CA THR A 162 -18.63 -38.83 59.05
C THR A 162 -18.27 -40.32 58.78
N PRO A 163 -17.46 -40.94 59.65
CA PRO A 163 -18.07 -41.78 60.71
C PRO A 163 -17.57 -41.48 62.13
#